data_AF-A0A3G6IU53-F1
#
_entry.id   AF-A0A3G6IU53-F1
#
_cell.length_a   1.000
_cell.length_b   1.000
_cell.length_c   1.000
_cell.angle_alpha   90.00
_cell.angle_beta   90.00
_cell.angle_gamma   90.00
#
_symmetry.space_group_name_H-M   'P 1'
#
loop_
_entity.id
_entity.type
_entity.pdbx_description
1 polymer ?
#
loop_
_entity_poly.entity_id
_entity_poly.type
_entity_poly.pdbx_seq_one_letter_code
_entity_poly.pdbx_strand_id
1 'polypeptide(L)'
;MSIGPMEIAIIVLLFVLLFGAKKLPDAARSIGRSARIFKSEMKEMSNDDERYEAQQRQIDAPAPSQQQPQVQPPQAQQVQQPQNQHPYQQ
;
A
#
# COMPACT_ATOMS: atom_id res chain seq x y z
N MET A 1 -30.98 -35.82 8.09
CA MET A 1 -30.09 -36.39 7.04
C MET A 1 -29.13 -35.29 6.63
N SER A 2 -27.89 -35.36 7.10
CA SER A 2 -26.87 -34.36 6.82
C SER A 2 -26.23 -34.70 5.49
N ILE A 3 -26.13 -33.73 4.58
CA ILE A 3 -25.37 -33.88 3.35
C ILE A 3 -23.92 -34.18 3.75
N GLY A 4 -23.47 -35.40 3.48
CA GLY A 4 -22.14 -35.86 3.83
C GLY A 4 -21.11 -35.42 2.79
N PRO A 5 -19.81 -35.52 3.12
CA PRO A 5 -18.73 -35.30 2.15
C PRO A 5 -18.89 -36.18 0.89
N MET A 6 -19.47 -37.38 1.02
CA MET A 6 -19.73 -38.28 -0.10
C MET A 6 -20.83 -37.77 -1.04
N GLU A 7 -21.96 -37.26 -0.54
CA GLU A 7 -22.97 -36.63 -1.41
C GLU A 7 -22.40 -35.43 -2.17
N ILE A 8 -21.60 -34.60 -1.50
CA ILE A 8 -20.98 -33.42 -2.14
C ILE A 8 -20.04 -33.87 -3.27
N ALA A 9 -19.22 -34.90 -3.04
CA ALA A 9 -18.33 -35.44 -4.07
C ALA A 9 -19.09 -35.92 -5.32
N ILE A 10 -20.24 -36.59 -5.13
CA ILE A 10 -21.09 -37.05 -6.23
C ILE A 10 -21.68 -35.87 -7.00
N ILE A 11 -22.16 -34.83 -6.31
CA ILE A 11 -22.70 -33.63 -6.96
C ILE A 11 -21.59 -32.93 -7.78
N VAL A 12 -20.41 -32.75 -7.20
CA VAL A 12 -19.26 -32.15 -7.91
C VAL A 12 -18.88 -32.98 -9.12
N LEU A 13 -18.88 -34.31 -9.02
CA LEU A 13 -18.61 -35.20 -10.14
C LEU A 13 -19.62 -35.00 -11.28
N LEU A 14 -20.92 -34.91 -10.96
CA LEU A 14 -21.96 -34.63 -11.97
C LEU A 14 -21.77 -33.25 -12.61
N PHE A 15 -21.46 -32.22 -11.83
CA PHE A 15 -21.13 -30.89 -12.36
C PHE A 15 -19.91 -30.93 -13.29
N VAL A 16 -18.86 -31.67 -12.94
CA VAL A 16 -17.67 -31.86 -13.80
C VAL A 16 -18.03 -32.56 -15.10
N LEU A 17 -18.93 -33.55 -15.07
CA LEU A 17 -19.36 -34.25 -16.28
C LEU A 17 -20.21 -33.37 -17.20
N LEU A 18 -21.07 -32.51 -16.65
CA LEU A 18 -21.92 -31.60 -17.43
C LEU A 18 -21.16 -30.42 -18.01
N PHE A 19 -20.30 -29.78 -17.21
CA PHE A 19 -19.59 -28.56 -17.60
C PHE A 19 -18.16 -28.83 -18.11
N GLY A 20 -17.59 -29.98 -17.77
CA GLY A 20 -16.22 -30.36 -18.12
C GLY A 20 -15.19 -29.90 -17.07
N ALA A 21 -14.15 -30.72 -16.88
CA ALA A 21 -13.09 -30.49 -15.89
C ALA A 21 -12.30 -29.18 -16.10
N LYS A 22 -12.30 -28.61 -17.32
CA LYS A 22 -11.66 -27.31 -17.60
C LYS A 22 -12.55 -26.10 -17.29
N LYS A 23 -13.88 -26.23 -17.31
CA LYS A 23 -14.79 -25.08 -17.15
C LYS A 23 -15.04 -24.69 -15.69
N LEU A 24 -15.09 -25.66 -14.79
CA LEU A 24 -15.17 -25.43 -13.34
C LEU A 24 -14.02 -24.57 -12.79
N PRO A 25 -12.74 -24.93 -12.99
CA PRO A 25 -11.63 -24.14 -12.47
C PRO A 25 -11.51 -22.78 -13.16
N ASP A 26 -11.88 -22.67 -14.44
CA ASP A 26 -11.86 -21.41 -15.17
C ASP A 26 -12.92 -20.42 -14.63
N ALA A 27 -14.15 -20.91 -14.43
CA ALA A 27 -15.23 -20.14 -13.80
C ALA A 27 -14.90 -19.73 -12.36
N ALA A 28 -14.34 -20.66 -11.56
CA ALA A 28 -13.91 -20.32 -10.20
C ALA A 28 -12.79 -19.26 -10.19
N ARG A 29 -11.84 -19.33 -11.14
CA ARG A 29 -10.75 -18.35 -11.27
C ARG A 29 -11.24 -16.98 -11.73
N SER A 30 -12.24 -16.90 -12.60
CA SER A 30 -12.81 -15.61 -13.02
C SER A 30 -13.62 -14.97 -11.88
N ILE A 31 -14.49 -15.75 -11.24
CA ILE A 31 -15.28 -15.30 -10.08
C ILE A 31 -14.37 -14.88 -8.92
N GLY A 32 -13.32 -15.66 -8.63
CA GLY A 32 -12.37 -15.35 -7.56
C GLY A 32 -11.58 -14.05 -7.78
N ARG A 33 -11.25 -13.72 -9.04
CA ARG A 33 -10.62 -12.44 -9.37
C ARG A 33 -11.58 -11.27 -9.12
N SER A 34 -12.82 -11.36 -9.58
CA SER A 34 -13.84 -10.32 -9.33
C SER A 34 -14.16 -10.16 -7.84
N ALA A 35 -14.28 -11.29 -7.11
CA ALA A 35 -14.54 -11.28 -5.66
C ALA A 35 -13.39 -10.65 -4.86
N ARG A 36 -12.13 -10.82 -5.29
CA ARG A 36 -10.98 -10.19 -4.64
C ARG A 36 -11.02 -8.67 -4.76
N ILE A 37 -11.30 -8.16 -5.96
CA ILE A 37 -11.40 -6.71 -6.22
C ILE A 37 -12.53 -6.12 -5.39
N PHE A 38 -13.71 -6.76 -5.40
CA PHE A 38 -14.85 -6.34 -4.60
C PHE A 38 -14.54 -6.37 -3.09
N LYS A 39 -13.86 -7.40 -2.59
CA LYS A 39 -13.45 -7.50 -1.19
C LYS A 39 -12.47 -6.39 -0.79
N SER A 40 -11.53 -6.01 -1.67
CA SER A 40 -10.60 -4.91 -1.38
C SER A 40 -11.29 -3.56 -1.36
N GLU A 41 -12.16 -3.27 -2.32
CA GLU A 41 -12.92 -2.01 -2.35
C GLU A 41 -13.86 -1.90 -1.14
N MET A 42 -14.56 -2.99 -0.82
CA MET A 42 -15.44 -3.04 0.36
C MET A 42 -14.64 -2.90 1.67
N LYS A 43 -13.44 -3.49 1.75
CA LYS A 43 -12.56 -3.36 2.92
C LYS A 43 -12.02 -1.93 3.05
N GLU A 44 -11.69 -1.27 1.95
CA GLU A 44 -11.25 0.12 1.94
C GLU A 44 -12.35 1.04 2.48
N MET A 45 -13.61 0.85 2.05
CA MET A 45 -14.76 1.58 2.60
C MET A 45 -14.89 1.38 4.12
N SER A 46 -14.77 0.14 4.61
CA SER A 46 -14.80 -0.11 6.06
C SER A 46 -13.57 0.43 6.82
N ASN A 47 -12.40 0.47 6.17
CA ASN A 47 -11.17 0.99 6.80
C ASN A 47 -11.11 2.52 6.77
N ASP A 48 -11.76 3.18 5.81
CA ASP A 48 -11.81 4.64 5.75
C ASP A 48 -12.57 5.17 6.96
N ASP A 49 -13.70 4.56 7.33
CA ASP A 49 -14.43 4.89 8.57
C ASP A 49 -13.51 4.78 9.82
N GLU A 50 -12.72 3.71 9.95
CA GLU A 50 -11.77 3.53 11.07
C GLU A 50 -10.56 4.49 10.99
N ARG A 51 -10.12 4.85 9.78
CA ARG A 51 -8.99 5.76 9.55
C ARG A 51 -9.36 7.21 9.76
N TYR A 52 -10.57 7.65 9.42
CA TYR A 52 -11.05 8.99 9.76
C TYR A 52 -11.10 9.18 11.28
N GLU A 53 -11.53 8.18 12.05
CA GLU A 53 -11.50 8.21 13.52
C GLU A 53 -10.07 8.22 14.09
N ALA A 54 -9.15 7.42 13.54
CA ALA A 54 -7.75 7.39 13.99
C ALA A 54 -6.99 8.67 13.62
N GLN A 55 -7.26 9.25 12.46
CA GLN A 55 -6.64 10.48 11.99
C GLN A 55 -7.18 11.70 12.76
N GLN A 56 -8.47 11.73 13.12
CA GLN A 56 -9.03 12.75 14.04
C GLN A 56 -8.37 12.76 15.42
N ARG A 57 -8.04 11.60 15.99
CA ARG A 57 -7.32 11.53 17.29
C ARG A 57 -5.87 12.00 17.22
N GLN A 58 -5.30 12.13 16.02
CA GLN A 58 -3.91 12.60 15.83
C GLN A 58 -3.83 14.12 15.61
N ILE A 59 -4.93 14.77 15.21
CA ILE A 59 -5.02 16.23 15.05
C ILE A 59 -5.21 16.94 16.40
N ASP A 60 -5.77 16.25 17.41
CA ASP A 60 -5.93 16.74 18.78
C ASP A 60 -4.73 16.41 19.70
N ALA A 61 -3.72 15.69 19.21
CA ALA A 61 -2.48 15.46 19.96
C ALA A 61 -1.53 16.66 19.77
N PRO A 62 -1.02 17.30 20.84
CA PRO A 62 -0.05 18.37 20.69
C PRO A 62 1.18 17.85 19.94
N ALA A 63 1.50 18.51 18.83
CA ALA A 63 2.65 18.17 18.00
C ALA A 63 3.92 18.08 18.85
N PRO A 64 4.77 17.03 18.71
CA PRO A 64 6.11 17.09 19.26
C PRO A 64 6.82 18.25 18.56
N SER A 65 7.29 19.20 19.37
CA SER A 65 8.00 20.41 18.95
C SER A 65 9.15 20.07 18.01
N GLN A 66 8.89 20.16 16.70
CA GLN A 66 9.95 20.25 15.72
C GLN A 66 10.64 21.60 15.91
N GLN A 67 11.93 21.51 16.20
CA GLN A 67 12.84 22.63 16.40
C GLN A 67 12.70 23.63 15.25
N GLN A 68 12.45 24.88 15.60
CA GLN A 68 12.37 26.02 14.69
C GLN A 68 13.61 26.07 13.78
N PRO A 69 13.46 26.33 12.46
CA PRO A 69 14.59 26.73 11.63
C PRO A 69 15.17 28.03 12.19
N GLN A 70 16.34 27.96 12.82
CA GLN A 70 17.11 29.14 13.20
C GLN A 70 17.48 29.90 11.93
N VAL A 71 16.90 31.09 11.75
CA VAL A 71 17.38 32.09 10.80
C VAL A 71 18.75 32.58 11.27
N GLN A 72 19.82 31.94 10.82
CA GLN A 72 21.19 32.42 11.04
C GLN A 72 21.42 33.67 10.18
N PRO A 73 21.87 34.80 10.74
CA PRO A 73 22.34 35.94 9.96
C PRO A 73 23.51 35.50 9.07
N PRO A 74 23.64 35.99 7.83
CA PRO A 74 24.73 35.61 6.95
C PRO A 74 26.06 36.02 7.59
N GLN A 75 26.86 35.03 7.98
CA GLN A 75 28.24 35.25 8.37
C GLN A 75 28.96 35.81 7.13
N ALA A 76 29.57 36.98 7.29
CA ALA A 76 30.39 37.62 6.28
C ALA A 76 31.33 36.57 5.67
N GLN A 77 31.19 36.36 4.36
CA GLN A 77 32.02 35.48 3.57
C GLN A 77 33.48 35.84 3.86
N GLN A 78 34.15 34.95 4.58
CA GLN A 78 35.60 34.98 4.71
C GLN A 78 36.15 34.94 3.29
N VAL A 79 36.76 36.06 2.91
CA VAL A 79 37.56 36.26 1.72
C VAL A 79 38.69 35.23 1.69
N GLN A 80 38.42 34.01 1.23
CA GLN A 80 39.45 33.07 0.85
C GLN A 80 40.06 33.59 -0.45
N GLN A 81 41.15 34.35 -0.33
CA GLN A 81 42.08 34.63 -1.42
C GLN A 81 42.79 33.32 -1.78
N PRO A 82 42.65 32.79 -3.01
CA PRO A 82 43.65 31.89 -3.54
C PRO A 82 44.85 32.75 -3.95
N GLN A 83 45.86 32.71 -3.10
CA GLN A 83 47.20 33.24 -3.32
C GLN A 83 47.89 32.45 -4.45
N ASN A 84 47.47 32.67 -5.70
CA ASN A 84 48.21 32.20 -6.87
C ASN A 84 49.35 33.18 -7.14
N GLN A 85 50.44 33.01 -6.39
CA GLN A 85 51.73 33.58 -6.73
C GLN A 85 52.26 32.89 -7.99
N HIS A 86 52.40 33.69 -9.06
CA HIS A 86 53.21 33.36 -10.22
C HIS A 86 54.67 33.13 -9.79
N PRO A 87 55.44 32.33 -10.54
CA PRO A 87 56.42 33.01 -11.37
C PRO A 87 56.47 32.44 -12.78
N TYR A 88 56.38 33.38 -13.73
CA TYR A 88 57.00 33.25 -15.05
C TYR A 88 58.49 33.00 -14.86
N GLN A 89 59.00 31.83 -15.24
CA GLN A 89 60.41 31.60 -15.64
C GLN A 89 60.39 30.47 -16.68
N GLN A 90 60.52 30.84 -17.95
CA GLN A 90 61.71 30.69 -18.81
C GLN A 90 61.72 29.35 -19.54
#